data_AF-X1CGH3-F1
#
_entry.id   AF-X1CGH3-F1
#
_cell.length_a   1.000
_cell.length_b   1.000
_cell.length_c   1.000
_cell.angle_alpha   90.00
_cell.angle_beta   90.00
_cell.angle_gamma   90.00
#
_symmetry.space_group_name_H-M   'P 1'
#
loop_
_entity.id
_entity.type
_entity.pdbx_description
1 polymer ?
#
loop_
_entity_poly.entity_id
_entity_poly.type
_entity_poly.pdbx_seq_one_letter_code
_entity_poly.pdbx_strand_id
1 'polypeptide(L)' 'MDELKVFTGNAHPALAQAVVEYLDIPLGKCD' A
#
# COMPACT_ATOMS: atom_id res chain seq x y z
N MET A 1 5.80 -13.40 13.87
CA MET A 1 5.61 -11.96 13.58
C MET A 1 4.88 -11.90 12.26
N ASP A 2 3.70 -11.27 12.22
CA ASP A 2 2.91 -11.18 10.99
C ASP A 2 3.42 -10.00 10.14
N GLU A 3 3.60 -10.23 8.85
CA GLU A 3 4.07 -9.24 7.89
C GLU A 3 2.89 -8.41 7.38
N LEU A 4 2.88 -7.11 7.66
CA LEU A 4 1.85 -6.19 7.17
C LEU A 4 2.04 -5.93 5.68
N LYS A 5 0.98 -6.11 4.88
CA LYS A 5 0.97 -5.83 3.44
C LYS A 5 -0.18 -4.90 3.08
N VAL A 6 0.10 -3.93 2.23
CA VAL A 6 -0.88 -2.97 1.72
C VAL A 6 -1.03 -3.17 0.21
N PHE A 7 -2.27 -3.24 -0.25
CA PHE A 7 -2.65 -3.27 -1.66
C PHE A 7 -3.71 -2.20 -1.89
N THR A 8 -3.85 -1.74 -3.13
CA THR A 8 -4.87 -0.76 -3.50
C THR A 8 -5.54 -1.13 -4.81
N GLY A 9 -6.84 -0.84 -4.90
CA GLY A 9 -7.57 -0.91 -6.16
C GLY A 9 -7.47 0.41 -6.93
N ASN A 10 -8.23 0.51 -8.03
CA ASN A 10 -8.16 1.65 -8.94
C ASN A 10 -8.91 2.91 -8.45
N ALA A 11 -9.60 2.84 -7.31
CA ALA A 11 -10.46 3.93 -6.85
C ALA A 11 -9.67 5.19 -6.44
N HIS A 12 -8.57 5.03 -5.70
CA HIS A 12 -7.76 6.17 -5.25
C HIS A 12 -6.28 5.80 -4.98
N PRO A 13 -5.48 5.50 -6.03
CA PRO A 13 -4.09 5.06 -5.87
C PRO A 13 -3.19 6.08 -5.17
N ALA A 14 -3.43 7.38 -5.36
CA ALA A 14 -2.65 8.43 -4.70
C ALA A 14 -2.78 8.41 -3.16
N LEU A 15 -3.95 8.07 -2.61
CA LEU A 15 -4.13 7.95 -1.17
C LEU A 15 -3.38 6.74 -0.61
N ALA A 16 -3.43 5.61 -1.32
CA ALA A 16 -2.68 4.42 -0.91
C ALA A 16 -1.17 4.68 -0.91
N GLN A 17 -0.66 5.45 -1.87
CA GLN A 17 0.74 5.86 -1.91
C GLN A 17 1.14 6.66 -0.67
N ALA A 18 0.34 7.63 -0.25
CA ALA A 18 0.60 8.41 0.97
C ALA A 18 0.57 7.55 2.24
N VAL A 19 -0.30 6.53 2.30
CA VAL A 19 -0.37 5.60 3.43
C VAL A 19 0.89 4.75 3.53
N VAL A 20 1.37 4.18 2.41
CA VAL A 20 2.57 3.33 2.42
C VAL A 20 3.85 4.12 2.72
N GLU A 21 3.91 5.40 2.30
CA GLU A 21 4.98 6.33 2.69
C GLU A 21 4.97 6.64 4.18
N TYR A 22 3.80 6.86 4.79
CA TYR A 22 3.69 7.10 6.24
C TYR A 22 4.10 5.87 7.06
N LEU A 23 3.75 4.68 6.58
CA LEU A 23 4.03 3.41 7.25
C LEU A 23 5.45 2.88 6.99
N ASP A 24 6.22 3.52 6.10
CA ASP A 24 7.55 3.07 5.64
C ASP A 24 7.56 1.61 5.17
N ILE A 25 6.53 1.23 4.41
CA ILE A 25 6.40 -0.10 3.79
C ILE A 25 6.13 0.06 2.29
N PRO A 26 6.50 -0.90 1.43
CA PRO A 26 6.19 -0.82 0.01
C PRO A 26 4.73 -1.19 -0.28
N LEU A 27 4.15 -0.57 -1.32
CA LEU A 27 2.88 -1.03 -1.87
C LEU A 27 3.05 -2.39 -2.57
N GLY A 28 2.16 -3.33 -2.25
CA GLY A 28 2.16 -4.66 -2.84
C GLY A 28 1.81 -4.64 -4.33
N LYS A 29 2.46 -5.52 -5.09
CA LYS A 29 2.13 -5.76 -6.51
C LYS A 29 1.01 -6.78 -6.63
N CYS A 30 0.02 -6.50 -7.46
CA CYS A 30 -1.11 -7.38 -7.77
C CYS A 30 -1.32 -7.36 -9.29
N ASP A 31 -1.69 -8.51 -9.88
CA ASP A 31 -1.97 -8.67 -11.32
C ASP A 31 -3.41 -8.25 -11.66
#